data_AF-A0AB36SXE8-F1
#
_entry.id   AF-A0AB36SXE8-F1
#
_cell.length_a   1.000
_cell.length_b   1.000
_cell.length_c   1.000
_cell.angle_alpha   90.00
_cell.angle_beta   90.00
_cell.angle_gamma   90.00
#
_symmetry.space_group_name_H-M   'P 1'
#
loop_
_entity.id
_entity.type
_entity.pdbx_description
1 polymer ?
#
loop_
_entity_poly.entity_id
_entity_poly.type
_entity_poly.pdbx_seq_one_letter_code
_entity_poly.pdbx_strand_id
1 'polypeptide(L)'
;MILKQHDDHMTIEGDEDLLQLAGIEITPTPLRKGEPPINVSSLRWLYEQAKRRKTRDAAALYVISRANFLYQNDRRNQKPNKN
;
A
#
# COMPACT_ATOMS: atom_id res chain seq x y z
N MET A 1 -7.87 -5.65 6.17
CA MET A 1 -6.93 -5.77 5.03
C MET A 1 -7.14 -7.09 4.31
N ILE A 2 -7.77 -7.00 3.15
CA ILE A 2 -7.92 -8.07 2.17
C ILE A 2 -7.23 -7.57 0.90
N LEU A 3 -6.27 -8.33 0.37
CA LEU A 3 -5.64 -8.04 -0.91
C LEU A 3 -6.45 -8.74 -2.01
N LYS A 4 -6.84 -7.99 -3.04
CA LYS A 4 -7.43 -8.55 -4.25
C LYS A 4 -6.57 -8.17 -5.45
N GLN A 5 -6.49 -9.10 -6.39
CA GLN A 5 -5.83 -8.88 -7.67
C GLN A 5 -6.88 -9.02 -8.77
N HIS A 6 -6.96 -7.99 -9.61
CA HIS A 6 -7.82 -7.93 -10.79
C HIS A 6 -6.92 -7.68 -12.00
N ASP A 7 -6.71 -8.70 -12.82
CA ASP A 7 -5.77 -8.67 -13.95
C ASP A 7 -4.40 -8.11 -13.53
N ASP A 8 -4.10 -6.88 -13.95
CA ASP A 8 -2.85 -6.18 -13.68
C ASP A 8 -2.90 -5.24 -12.48
N HIS A 9 -4.06 -5.01 -11.89
CA HIS A 9 -4.26 -4.06 -10.80
C HIS A 9 -4.48 -4.77 -9.46
N MET A 10 -3.80 -4.31 -8.41
CA MET A 10 -4.11 -4.72 -7.05
C MET A 10 -4.97 -3.71 -6.32
N THR A 11 -5.88 -4.21 -5.50
CA THR A 11 -6.70 -3.41 -4.58
C THR A 11 -6.59 -3.94 -3.15
N ILE A 12 -6.83 -3.05 -2.19
CA ILE A 12 -6.89 -3.39 -0.77
C ILE A 12 -8.23 -2.95 -0.22
N GLU A 13 -8.92 -3.87 0.45
CA GLU A 13 -10.22 -3.65 1.08
C GLU A 13 -10.16 -3.85 2.60
N GLY A 14 -11.16 -3.29 3.29
CA GLY A 14 -11.33 -3.41 4.74
C GLY A 14 -10.33 -2.56 5.51
N ASP A 15 -9.93 -1.44 4.92
CA ASP A 15 -9.05 -0.42 5.49
C ASP A 15 -9.62 1.01 5.36
N GLU A 16 -10.89 1.14 4.96
CA GLU A 16 -11.57 2.40 4.69
C GLU A 16 -11.59 3.31 5.93
N ASP A 17 -11.72 2.71 7.13
CA ASP A 17 -11.65 3.43 8.40
C ASP A 17 -10.28 4.04 8.65
N LEU A 18 -9.20 3.38 8.22
CA LEU A 18 -7.85 3.90 8.31
C LEU A 18 -7.57 4.98 7.26
N LEU A 19 -8.12 4.84 6.05
CA LEU A 19 -8.04 5.89 5.02
C LEU A 19 -8.69 7.18 5.52
N GLN A 20 -9.90 7.08 6.09
CA GLN A 20 -10.61 8.21 6.67
C GLN A 20 -9.86 8.80 7.87
N LEU A 21 -9.34 7.94 8.76
CA LEU A 21 -8.59 8.37 9.95
C LEU A 21 -7.29 9.11 9.59
N ALA A 22 -6.59 8.67 8.54
CA ALA A 22 -5.38 9.36 8.07
C ALA A 22 -5.73 10.77 7.56
N GLY A 23 -6.84 10.89 6.82
CA GLY A 23 -7.36 12.17 6.32
C GLY A 23 -6.34 12.93 5.47
N ILE A 24 -5.59 12.19 4.64
CA ILE A 24 -4.55 12.72 3.74
C ILE A 24 -4.70 12.09 2.36
N GLU A 25 -4.46 12.89 1.32
CA GLU A 25 -4.30 12.39 -0.04
C GLU A 25 -2.82 12.09 -0.27
N ILE A 26 -2.51 10.88 -0.75
CA ILE A 26 -1.12 10.45 -1.00
C ILE A 26 -0.94 10.13 -2.47
N THR A 27 -0.02 10.83 -3.12
CA THR A 27 0.55 10.40 -4.39
C THR A 27 1.67 9.39 -4.14
N PRO A 28 1.67 8.21 -4.79
CA PRO A 28 2.74 7.24 -4.60
C PRO A 28 4.09 7.80 -5.02
N THR A 29 5.11 7.51 -4.22
CA THR A 29 6.50 7.87 -4.54
C THR A 29 7.18 6.66 -5.19
N PRO A 30 7.80 6.84 -6.38
CA PRO A 30 8.52 5.74 -7.02
C PRO A 30 9.73 5.29 -6.19
N LEU A 31 10.00 3.99 -6.20
CA LEU A 31 11.18 3.40 -5.55
C LEU A 31 12.46 4.03 -6.06
N ARG A 32 13.35 4.41 -5.14
CA ARG A 32 14.70 4.84 -5.49
C ARG A 32 15.57 3.63 -5.83
N LYS A 33 16.65 3.86 -6.58
CA LYS A 33 17.61 2.79 -6.94
C LYS A 33 18.21 2.19 -5.67
N GLY A 34 18.05 0.88 -5.50
CA GLY A 34 18.56 0.14 -4.33
C GLY A 34 17.62 0.11 -3.12
N GLU A 35 16.48 0.82 -3.17
CA GLU A 35 15.47 0.78 -2.13
C GLU A 35 14.66 -0.53 -2.22
N PRO A 36 14.44 -1.25 -1.11
CA PRO A 36 13.62 -2.45 -1.15
C PRO A 36 12.14 -2.10 -1.39
N PRO A 37 11.42 -2.88 -2.21
CA PRO A 37 9.98 -2.71 -2.39
C PRO A 37 9.22 -2.99 -1.09
N ILE A 38 8.03 -2.41 -0.97
CA ILE A 38 7.14 -2.73 0.13
C ILE A 38 6.59 -4.14 -0.10
N ASN A 39 6.77 -5.01 0.89
CA ASN A 39 6.22 -6.36 0.86
C ASN A 39 4.92 -6.44 1.68
N VAL A 40 4.15 -7.50 1.43
CA VAL A 40 2.85 -7.73 2.06
C VAL A 40 2.96 -7.81 3.58
N SER A 41 4.01 -8.43 4.12
CA SER A 41 4.20 -8.58 5.57
C SER A 41 4.41 -7.25 6.27
N SER A 42 5.24 -6.37 5.72
CA SER A 42 5.45 -5.01 6.22
C SER A 42 4.17 -4.19 6.15
N LEU A 43 3.43 -4.30 5.04
CA LEU A 43 2.15 -3.59 4.90
C LEU A 43 1.10 -4.10 5.89
N ARG A 44 0.99 -5.43 6.06
CA ARG A 44 0.09 -6.05 7.04
C ARG A 44 0.42 -5.59 8.46
N TRP A 45 1.71 -5.56 8.82
CA TRP A 45 2.13 -5.10 10.14
C TRP A 45 1.70 -3.65 10.40
N LEU A 46 1.89 -2.75 9.43
CA LEU A 46 1.45 -1.35 9.54
C LEU A 46 -0.08 -1.24 9.68
N TYR A 47 -0.83 -2.02 8.90
CA TYR A 47 -2.29 -2.11 9.02
C TYR A 47 -2.71 -2.50 10.44
N GLU A 48 -2.13 -3.57 11.00
CA GLU A 48 -2.49 -4.02 12.35
C GLU A 48 -2.08 -3.00 13.43
N GLN A 49 -0.94 -2.32 13.27
CA GLN A 49 -0.55 -1.23 14.16
C GLN A 49 -1.54 -0.07 14.11
N ALA A 50 -1.99 0.32 12.91
CA ALA A 50 -2.97 1.38 12.72
C ALA A 50 -4.34 0.99 13.32
N LYS A 51 -4.82 -0.24 13.10
CA LYS A 51 -6.07 -0.76 13.71
C LYS A 51 -6.00 -0.80 15.24
N ARG A 52 -4.85 -1.18 15.80
CA ARG A 52 -4.67 -1.29 17.26
C ARG A 52 -4.56 0.07 17.92
N ARG A 53 -3.77 0.99 17.36
CA ARG A 53 -3.51 2.31 17.96
C ARG A 53 -4.62 3.31 17.67
N LYS A 54 -5.24 3.24 16.49
CA LYS A 54 -6.27 4.17 16.00
C LYS A 54 -5.84 5.64 16.08
N THR A 55 -4.56 5.92 15.87
CA THR A 55 -4.02 7.28 15.79
C THR A 55 -3.84 7.69 14.33
N ARG A 56 -3.98 8.99 14.06
CA ARG A 56 -3.77 9.56 12.73
C ARG A 56 -2.39 9.24 12.17
N ASP A 57 -1.34 9.32 12.98
CA ASP A 57 0.03 9.05 12.54
C ASP A 57 0.24 7.58 12.13
N ALA A 58 -0.30 6.64 12.90
CA ALA A 58 -0.20 5.22 12.55
C ALA A 58 -0.99 4.91 11.27
N ALA A 59 -2.18 5.53 11.11
CA ALA A 59 -2.94 5.44 9.88
C ALA A 59 -2.19 6.06 8.69
N ALA A 60 -1.58 7.24 8.86
CA ALA A 60 -0.80 7.90 7.81
C ALA A 60 0.37 7.03 7.31
N LEU A 61 1.13 6.40 8.23
CA LEU A 61 2.21 5.49 7.86
C LEU A 61 1.72 4.30 7.04
N TYR A 62 0.57 3.74 7.41
CA TYR A 62 -0.09 2.68 6.66
C TYR A 62 -0.53 3.18 5.27
N VAL A 63 -1.21 4.32 5.18
CA VAL A 63 -1.74 4.88 3.92
C VAL A 63 -0.62 5.20 2.93
N ILE A 64 0.48 5.78 3.40
CA ILE A 64 1.66 6.05 2.57
C ILE A 64 2.22 4.73 2.01
N SER A 65 2.38 3.73 2.88
CA SER A 65 2.90 2.43 2.50
C SER A 65 1.97 1.68 1.55
N ARG A 66 0.66 1.81 1.74
CA ARG A 66 -0.39 1.25 0.87
C ARG A 66 -0.30 1.82 -0.54
N ALA A 67 -0.26 3.15 -0.67
CA ALA A 67 -0.18 3.81 -1.97
C ALA A 67 1.07 3.37 -2.75
N ASN A 68 2.21 3.34 -2.06
CA ASN A 68 3.47 2.87 -2.65
C ASN A 68 3.43 1.39 -3.02
N PHE A 69 2.86 0.53 -2.17
CA PHE A 69 2.71 -0.90 -2.45
C PHE A 69 1.87 -1.15 -3.71
N LEU A 70 0.71 -0.52 -3.83
CA LEU A 70 -0.17 -0.65 -4.99
C LEU A 70 0.54 -0.22 -6.27
N TYR A 71 1.12 0.99 -6.26
CA TYR A 71 1.87 1.53 -7.40
C TYR A 71 3.02 0.63 -7.85
N GLN A 72 3.77 0.06 -6.91
CA GLN A 72 4.90 -0.83 -7.22
C GLN A 72 4.45 -2.15 -7.85
N ASN A 73 3.30 -2.68 -7.46
CA ASN A 73 2.81 -3.95 -7.96
C ASN A 73 2.09 -3.82 -9.30
N ASP A 74 1.31 -2.76 -9.49
CA ASP A 74 0.70 -2.48 -10.80
C ASP A 74 1.79 -2.35 -11.89
N ARG A 75 2.90 -1.67 -11.56
CA ARG A 75 4.06 -1.56 -12.47
C ARG A 75 4.84 -2.86 -12.68
N ARG A 76 4.76 -3.82 -11.75
CA ARG A 76 5.37 -5.14 -11.94
C ARG A 76 4.59 -5.97 -12.95
N ASN A 77 3.26 -5.91 -12.89
CA ASN A 77 2.37 -6.60 -13.82
C ASN A 77 2.44 -5.97 -15.23
N GLN A 78 2.68 -4.67 -15.33
CA GLN A 78 2.90 -3.95 -16.60
C GLN A 78 4.25 -4.22 -17.28
N LYS A 79 5.13 -5.08 -16.74
CA LYS A 79 6.35 -5.44 -17.49
C LYS A 79 5.91 -6.22 -18.73
N PRO A 80 6.17 -5.70 -19.95
CA PRO A 80 5.80 -6.42 -21.15
C PRO A 80 6.55 -7.75 -21.18
N ASN A 81 5.84 -8.80 -21.53
CA ASN A 81 6.41 -10.07 -21.96
C ASN A 81 7.57 -9.73 -22.90
N LYS A 82 8.80 -10.02 -22.48
CA LYS A 82 9.96 -9.93 -23.38
C LYS A 82 9.81 -11.10 -24.35
N ASN A 83 9.11 -10.85 -25.47
CA ASN A 83 9.27 -11.62 -26.70
C ASN A 83 10.69 -11.41 -27.23
#